data_AF-H0J3W1-F1
#
_entry.id   AF-H0J3W1-F1
#
_cell.length_a   1.000
_cell.length_b   1.000
_cell.length_c   1.000
_cell.angle_alpha   90.00
_cell.angle_beta   90.00
_cell.angle_gamma   90.00
#
_symmetry.space_group_name_H-M   'P 1'
#
loop_
_entity.id
_entity.type
_entity.pdbx_description
1 polymer ?
#
loop_
_entity_poly.entity_id
_entity_poly.type
_entity_poly.pdbx_seq_one_letter_code
_entity_poly.pdbx_strand_id
1 'polypeptide(L)'
;MLIIRSDTLTLQVTSADQRQALANTLALYRRLVRDLMTVAYTHWPTVGASQGNQAVKIIEALIHPTAKRPQVRYTYFANRYYKFPSYLRRVAIMDAVGQVRSFVTRFDQWRCGQRKHPHAKPPRLTSSTKTFPSLYGSQCAKINADATHAFIKVRWQNDWIWMRFGLKGTCRFRGKGKAKSPLLTTNGRQWQLSLPEQFEPPKPVKGAPDRVLAVDVGINTAATWAVVDTQGTVHARGFISRTDKDREYRLMARIRQTAKKHTRHGSRLPPGFCRRDHQRLSHLADNQAHQISRQLVNLAVDHHCQAIAVENLKGWRPKAGQKRTPMKARFHRWFHRQLVARIGSKAVEVGLRCVAVYARGTSRHAFDGSGQVKRDKSNYSQCTFRSGKRYHADLNAAYNIAARGHVVFQGGQRKPTARVRSQMSTHIPRTPVTLSTLWPQSA
;
A
#
# COMPACT_ATOMS: atom_id res chain seq x y z
N MET A 1 -14.69 2.51 -11.12
CA MET A 1 -13.29 2.18 -11.50
C MET A 1 -13.03 0.75 -11.10
N LEU A 2 -12.60 -0.10 -12.03
CA LEU A 2 -12.25 -1.49 -11.70
C LEU A 2 -11.01 -1.52 -10.80
N ILE A 3 -11.05 -2.33 -9.74
CA ILE A 3 -9.91 -2.58 -8.86
C ILE A 3 -9.47 -4.04 -8.97
N ILE A 4 -8.19 -4.29 -8.73
CA ILE A 4 -7.64 -5.65 -8.61
C ILE A 4 -7.21 -5.87 -7.16
N ARG A 5 -7.66 -6.98 -6.58
CA ARG A 5 -7.22 -7.47 -5.26
C ARG A 5 -6.87 -8.93 -5.35
N SER A 6 -5.95 -9.38 -4.50
CA SER A 6 -5.52 -10.77 -4.49
C SER A 6 -5.70 -11.35 -3.12
N ASP A 7 -6.29 -12.54 -3.08
CA ASP A 7 -6.15 -13.44 -1.95
C ASP A 7 -4.80 -14.16 -2.04
N THR A 8 -4.17 -14.44 -0.89
CA THR A 8 -2.91 -15.18 -0.83
C THR A 8 -3.16 -16.43 -0.01
N LEU A 9 -3.16 -17.58 -0.68
CA LEU A 9 -3.35 -18.88 -0.04
C LEU A 9 -1.97 -19.56 0.13
N THR A 10 -1.72 -20.12 1.30
CA THR A 10 -0.50 -20.89 1.55
C THR A 10 -0.63 -22.27 0.93
N LEU A 11 0.37 -22.69 0.15
CA LEU A 11 0.49 -24.06 -0.35
C LEU A 11 0.94 -24.97 0.80
N GLN A 12 0.17 -26.01 1.06
CA GLN A 12 0.57 -27.11 1.94
C GLN A 12 1.56 -27.99 1.17
N VAL A 13 2.84 -27.80 1.48
CA VAL A 13 3.95 -28.59 0.93
C VAL A 13 4.22 -29.72 1.90
N THR A 14 3.79 -30.93 1.54
CA THR A 14 3.83 -32.10 2.43
C THR A 14 5.08 -32.95 2.24
N SER A 15 5.72 -32.90 1.08
CA SER A 15 6.93 -33.68 0.77
C SER A 15 8.15 -32.81 0.41
N ALA A 16 9.34 -33.38 0.58
CA ALA A 16 10.59 -32.78 0.12
C ALA A 16 10.58 -32.59 -1.41
N ASP A 17 10.02 -33.54 -2.14
CA ASP A 17 9.91 -33.51 -3.60
C ASP A 17 9.07 -32.33 -4.08
N GLN A 18 7.92 -32.08 -3.45
CA GLN A 18 7.09 -30.92 -3.76
C GLN A 18 7.86 -29.61 -3.52
N ARG A 19 8.58 -29.51 -2.40
CA ARG A 19 9.39 -28.33 -2.08
C ARG A 19 10.45 -28.07 -3.14
N GLN A 20 11.18 -29.12 -3.52
CA GLN A 20 12.25 -29.06 -4.50
C GLN A 20 11.70 -28.79 -5.90
N ALA A 21 10.56 -29.38 -6.28
CA ALA A 21 9.91 -29.12 -7.56
C ALA A 21 9.49 -27.65 -7.70
N LEU A 22 8.88 -27.06 -6.66
CA LEU A 22 8.53 -25.63 -6.65
C LEU A 22 9.79 -24.74 -6.73
N ALA A 23 10.83 -25.07 -5.97
CA ALA A 23 12.10 -24.34 -5.99
C ALA A 23 12.77 -24.39 -7.38
N ASN A 24 12.85 -25.57 -7.98
CA ASN A 24 13.36 -25.79 -9.33
C ASN A 24 12.55 -25.01 -10.38
N THR A 25 11.22 -25.03 -10.26
CA THR A 25 10.31 -24.28 -11.14
C THR A 25 10.63 -22.80 -11.10
N LEU A 26 10.69 -22.21 -9.90
CA LEU A 26 10.95 -20.78 -9.72
C LEU A 26 12.36 -20.39 -10.18
N ALA A 27 13.36 -21.23 -9.88
CA ALA A 27 14.75 -21.00 -10.28
C ALA A 27 14.89 -21.03 -11.81
N LEU A 28 14.30 -22.03 -12.47
CA LEU A 28 14.34 -22.15 -13.93
C LEU A 28 13.58 -20.99 -14.61
N TYR A 29 12.41 -20.62 -14.07
CA TYR A 29 11.64 -19.48 -14.56
C TYR A 29 12.42 -18.16 -14.47
N ARG A 30 13.03 -17.85 -13.31
CA ARG A 30 13.83 -16.63 -13.13
C ARG A 30 15.05 -16.61 -14.04
N ARG A 31 15.68 -17.77 -14.27
CA ARG A 31 16.80 -17.88 -15.21
C ARG A 31 16.35 -17.58 -16.64
N LEU A 32 15.22 -18.14 -17.08
CA LEU A 32 14.64 -17.86 -18.39
C LEU A 32 14.36 -16.36 -18.55
N VAL A 33 13.69 -15.74 -17.57
CA VAL A 33 13.40 -14.29 -17.61
C VAL A 33 14.69 -13.48 -17.76
N ARG A 34 15.72 -13.78 -16.95
CA ARG A 34 17.03 -13.10 -17.03
C ARG A 34 17.64 -13.21 -18.42
N ASP A 35 17.66 -14.40 -19.01
CA ASP A 35 18.27 -14.61 -20.32
C ASP A 35 17.45 -13.94 -21.45
N LEU A 36 16.10 -13.95 -21.32
CA LEU A 36 15.19 -13.23 -22.23
C LEU A 36 15.34 -11.71 -22.15
N MET A 37 15.70 -11.15 -20.99
CA MET A 37 15.95 -9.71 -20.86
C MET A 37 17.09 -9.25 -21.78
N THR A 38 18.13 -10.07 -21.94
CA THR A 38 19.23 -9.78 -22.87
C THR A 38 18.70 -9.71 -24.30
N VAL A 39 17.95 -10.73 -24.73
CA VAL A 39 17.35 -10.76 -26.09
C VAL A 39 16.41 -9.58 -26.30
N ALA A 40 15.52 -9.30 -25.35
CA ALA A 40 14.58 -8.19 -25.43
C ALA A 40 15.28 -6.82 -25.49
N TYR A 41 16.39 -6.65 -24.78
CA TYR A 41 17.16 -5.41 -24.82
C TYR A 41 17.99 -5.28 -26.10
N THR A 42 18.60 -6.36 -26.60
CA THR A 42 19.31 -6.36 -27.88
C THR A 42 18.39 -6.01 -29.05
N HIS A 43 17.15 -6.49 -29.04
CA HIS A 43 16.14 -6.20 -30.06
C HIS A 43 15.16 -5.10 -29.65
N TRP A 44 15.57 -4.20 -28.76
CA TRP A 44 14.69 -3.18 -28.19
C TRP A 44 14.03 -2.25 -29.22
N PRO A 45 14.68 -1.84 -30.34
CA PRO A 45 14.00 -1.01 -31.34
C PRO A 45 12.70 -1.63 -31.88
N THR A 46 12.69 -2.94 -32.15
CA THR A 46 11.51 -3.67 -32.63
C THR A 46 10.57 -4.05 -31.49
N VAL A 47 11.11 -4.57 -30.38
CA VAL A 47 10.33 -5.07 -29.24
C VAL A 47 9.69 -3.93 -28.46
N GLY A 48 10.39 -2.81 -28.30
CA GLY A 48 9.97 -1.64 -27.54
C GLY A 48 8.71 -0.98 -28.11
N ALA A 49 8.62 -0.90 -29.44
CA ALA A 49 7.45 -0.39 -30.18
C ALA A 49 6.22 -1.32 -30.09
N SER A 50 6.43 -2.61 -29.81
CA SER A 50 5.35 -3.59 -29.79
C SER A 50 4.48 -3.51 -28.52
N GLN A 51 3.19 -3.81 -28.64
CA GLN A 51 2.26 -3.86 -27.52
C GLN A 51 1.71 -5.27 -27.27
N GLY A 52 1.54 -5.62 -25.98
CA GLY A 52 0.94 -6.88 -25.55
C GLY A 52 1.56 -8.11 -26.23
N ASN A 53 0.71 -8.94 -26.83
CA ASN A 53 1.09 -10.21 -27.45
C ASN A 53 2.01 -10.07 -28.67
N GLN A 54 2.18 -8.88 -29.24
CA GLN A 54 3.12 -8.69 -30.35
C GLN A 54 4.58 -8.86 -29.90
N ALA A 55 4.91 -8.41 -28.68
CA ALA A 55 6.23 -8.65 -28.08
C ALA A 55 6.54 -10.15 -27.97
N VAL A 56 5.52 -10.94 -27.59
CA VAL A 56 5.63 -12.40 -27.50
C VAL A 56 5.97 -13.01 -28.85
N LYS A 57 5.26 -12.61 -29.92
CA LYS A 57 5.51 -13.11 -31.27
C LYS A 57 6.94 -12.83 -31.74
N ILE A 58 7.42 -11.60 -31.54
CA ILE A 58 8.78 -11.20 -31.93
C ILE A 58 9.83 -12.04 -31.19
N ILE A 59 9.71 -12.17 -29.87
CA ILE A 59 10.69 -12.91 -29.09
C ILE A 59 10.60 -14.43 -29.34
N GLU A 60 9.40 -15.01 -29.40
CA GLU A 60 9.22 -16.42 -29.80
C GLU A 60 9.82 -16.66 -31.19
N ALA A 61 9.79 -15.64 -32.07
CA ALA A 61 10.39 -15.73 -33.39
C ALA A 61 11.90 -15.97 -33.39
N LEU A 62 12.57 -15.42 -32.39
CA LEU A 62 14.01 -15.45 -32.26
C LEU A 62 14.52 -16.69 -31.51
N ILE A 63 13.69 -17.30 -30.64
CA ILE A 63 14.16 -18.28 -29.64
C ILE A 63 13.51 -19.67 -29.74
N HIS A 64 12.32 -19.78 -30.35
CA HIS A 64 11.53 -21.02 -30.30
C HIS A 64 11.34 -21.61 -31.70
N PRO A 65 11.97 -22.75 -32.01
CA PRO A 65 11.74 -23.45 -33.26
C PRO A 65 10.32 -24.03 -33.29
N THR A 66 9.71 -24.03 -34.47
CA THR A 66 8.38 -24.60 -34.74
C THR A 66 8.44 -25.38 -36.04
N ALA A 67 7.44 -26.23 -36.33
CA ALA A 67 7.40 -26.98 -37.60
C ALA A 67 7.51 -26.07 -38.83
N LYS A 68 6.87 -24.89 -38.80
CA LYS A 68 6.92 -23.88 -39.88
C LYS A 68 8.21 -23.05 -39.89
N ARG A 69 8.98 -23.05 -38.79
CA ARG A 69 10.23 -22.31 -38.65
C ARG A 69 11.21 -23.12 -37.79
N PRO A 70 11.92 -24.09 -38.39
CA PRO A 70 12.82 -24.96 -37.66
C PRO A 70 14.11 -24.24 -37.25
N GLN A 71 14.58 -23.29 -38.06
CA GLN A 71 15.77 -22.50 -37.77
C GLN A 71 15.39 -21.21 -37.03
N VAL A 72 16.04 -20.98 -35.88
CA VAL A 72 15.88 -19.76 -35.07
C VAL A 72 17.24 -19.22 -34.69
N ARG A 73 17.31 -17.89 -34.51
CA ARG A 73 18.57 -17.18 -34.22
C ARG A 73 19.24 -17.64 -32.92
N TYR A 74 18.44 -17.91 -31.88
CA TYR A 74 18.95 -18.29 -30.56
C TYR A 74 18.52 -19.71 -30.19
N THR A 75 19.17 -20.72 -30.77
CA THR A 75 18.96 -22.15 -30.47
C THR A 75 19.25 -22.51 -29.01
N TYR A 76 20.08 -21.71 -28.32
CA TYR A 76 20.37 -21.81 -26.89
C TYR A 76 19.12 -22.04 -26.03
N PHE A 77 18.02 -21.34 -26.31
CA PHE A 77 16.82 -21.41 -25.48
C PHE A 77 16.10 -22.76 -25.60
N ALA A 78 16.04 -23.34 -26.80
CA ALA A 78 15.41 -24.64 -27.01
C ALA A 78 16.16 -25.75 -26.25
N ASN A 79 17.49 -25.69 -26.26
CA ASN A 79 18.34 -26.68 -25.59
C ASN A 79 18.34 -26.48 -24.06
N ARG A 80 18.52 -25.25 -23.59
CA ARG A 80 18.64 -24.94 -22.16
C ARG A 80 17.30 -25.08 -21.42
N TYR A 81 16.19 -24.76 -22.09
CA TYR A 81 14.84 -24.79 -21.53
C TYR A 81 14.01 -25.87 -22.23
N TYR A 82 14.55 -27.09 -22.26
CA TYR A 82 13.89 -28.25 -22.85
C TYR A 82 12.51 -28.49 -22.24
N LYS A 83 11.53 -28.81 -23.10
CA LYS A 83 10.11 -29.02 -22.77
C LYS A 83 9.44 -27.89 -21.97
N PHE A 84 9.97 -26.66 -21.98
CA PHE A 84 9.39 -25.56 -21.21
C PHE A 84 7.97 -25.21 -21.68
N PRO A 85 6.96 -25.20 -20.79
CA PRO A 85 5.56 -24.97 -21.14
C PRO A 85 5.36 -23.65 -21.89
N SER A 86 4.63 -23.71 -23.01
CA SER A 86 4.41 -22.56 -23.89
C SER A 86 3.83 -21.35 -23.15
N TYR A 87 2.77 -21.53 -22.37
CA TYR A 87 2.17 -20.44 -21.61
C TYR A 87 3.13 -19.83 -20.57
N LEU A 88 3.88 -20.63 -19.81
CA LEU A 88 4.89 -20.09 -18.90
C LEU A 88 6.00 -19.33 -19.65
N ARG A 89 6.38 -19.79 -20.84
CA ARG A 89 7.38 -19.12 -21.67
C ARG A 89 6.90 -17.73 -22.08
N ARG A 90 5.63 -17.61 -22.49
CA ARG A 90 5.01 -16.33 -22.85
C ARG A 90 4.93 -15.38 -21.67
N VAL A 91 4.65 -15.89 -20.46
CA VAL A 91 4.72 -15.09 -19.23
C VAL A 91 6.15 -14.60 -19.01
N ALA A 92 7.15 -15.48 -19.12
CA ALA A 92 8.55 -15.12 -18.94
C ALA A 92 9.02 -14.04 -19.94
N ILE A 93 8.55 -14.11 -21.19
CA ILE A 93 8.80 -13.09 -22.21
C ILE A 93 8.18 -11.75 -21.79
N MET A 94 6.91 -11.73 -21.40
CA MET A 94 6.23 -10.50 -20.97
C MET A 94 6.87 -9.89 -19.71
N ASP A 95 7.30 -10.73 -18.77
CA ASP A 95 8.04 -10.33 -17.58
C ASP A 95 9.39 -9.68 -17.96
N ALA A 96 10.14 -10.29 -18.86
CA ALA A 96 11.43 -9.77 -19.33
C ALA A 96 11.27 -8.44 -20.07
N VAL A 97 10.34 -8.39 -21.03
CA VAL A 97 10.04 -7.17 -21.82
C VAL A 97 9.53 -6.06 -20.91
N GLY A 98 8.65 -6.36 -19.95
CA GLY A 98 8.15 -5.39 -18.99
C GLY A 98 9.26 -4.78 -18.13
N GLN A 99 10.24 -5.59 -17.70
CA GLN A 99 11.39 -5.11 -16.95
C GLN A 99 12.32 -4.23 -17.80
N VAL A 100 12.61 -4.65 -19.03
CA VAL A 100 13.43 -3.86 -19.98
C VAL A 100 12.73 -2.53 -20.30
N ARG A 101 11.42 -2.56 -20.58
CA ARG A 101 10.60 -1.35 -20.79
C ARG A 101 10.72 -0.40 -19.61
N SER A 102 10.54 -0.92 -18.40
CA SER A 102 10.63 -0.15 -17.17
C SER A 102 12.01 0.48 -16.98
N PHE A 103 13.08 -0.20 -17.38
CA PHE A 103 14.43 0.34 -17.37
C PHE A 103 14.60 1.45 -18.42
N VAL A 104 14.28 1.17 -19.68
CA VAL A 104 14.47 2.13 -20.79
C VAL A 104 13.67 3.41 -20.55
N THR A 105 12.40 3.32 -20.15
CA THR A 105 11.60 4.51 -19.81
C THR A 105 12.25 5.37 -18.72
N ARG A 106 12.79 4.76 -17.65
CA ARG A 106 13.47 5.52 -16.59
C ARG A 106 14.81 6.08 -17.05
N PHE A 107 15.52 5.33 -17.90
CA PHE A 107 16.79 5.76 -18.45
C PHE A 107 16.59 6.97 -19.39
N ASP A 108 15.55 6.94 -20.24
CA ASP A 108 15.17 8.05 -21.10
C ASP A 108 14.76 9.28 -20.28
N GLN A 109 13.91 9.12 -19.25
CA GLN A 109 13.57 10.21 -18.35
C GLN A 109 14.81 10.83 -17.70
N TRP A 110 15.73 10.00 -17.20
CA TRP A 110 16.99 10.47 -16.62
C TRP A 110 17.88 11.20 -17.63
N ARG A 111 17.94 10.69 -18.87
CA ARG A 111 18.67 11.27 -20.01
C ARG A 111 18.11 12.64 -20.40
N CYS A 112 16.78 12.77 -20.43
CA CYS A 112 16.07 14.03 -20.69
C CYS A 112 16.03 15.00 -19.49
N GLY A 113 16.83 14.77 -18.43
CA GLY A 113 16.92 15.69 -17.29
C GLY A 113 15.82 15.54 -16.24
N GLN A 114 14.83 14.65 -16.43
CA GLN A 114 13.83 14.31 -15.41
C GLN A 114 14.47 13.42 -14.33
N ARG A 115 15.17 14.07 -13.40
CA ARG A 115 15.92 13.41 -12.33
C ARG A 115 15.26 13.67 -10.99
N LYS A 116 15.40 12.71 -10.06
CA LYS A 116 14.91 12.85 -8.69
C LYS A 116 15.60 14.02 -7.95
N HIS A 117 16.86 14.28 -8.27
CA HIS A 117 17.69 15.40 -7.82
C HIS A 117 18.88 15.56 -8.78
N PRO A 118 19.60 16.70 -8.77
CA PRO A 118 20.64 17.01 -9.75
C PRO A 118 21.73 15.93 -9.90
N HIS A 119 22.24 15.41 -8.78
CA HIS A 119 23.31 14.40 -8.75
C HIS A 119 22.80 12.94 -8.76
N ALA A 120 21.58 12.68 -9.27
CA ALA A 120 21.05 11.32 -9.32
C ALA A 120 21.84 10.48 -10.35
N LYS A 121 22.34 9.31 -9.92
CA LYS A 121 23.01 8.35 -10.80
C LYS A 121 22.03 7.78 -11.84
N PRO A 122 22.50 7.39 -13.04
CA PRO A 122 21.66 6.76 -14.05
C PRO A 122 21.07 5.45 -13.51
N PRO A 123 19.82 5.11 -13.90
CA PRO A 123 19.25 3.81 -13.56
C PRO A 123 20.09 2.69 -14.19
N ARG A 124 20.04 1.50 -13.59
CA ARG A 124 20.75 0.31 -14.08
C ARG A 124 19.75 -0.82 -14.35
N LEU A 125 19.94 -1.52 -15.46
CA LEU A 125 19.16 -2.72 -15.75
C LEU A 125 19.56 -3.83 -14.79
N THR A 126 18.64 -4.25 -13.93
CA THR A 126 18.86 -5.36 -13.00
C THR A 126 18.27 -6.62 -13.62
N SER A 127 19.11 -7.54 -14.10
CA SER A 127 18.67 -8.76 -14.80
C SER A 127 18.26 -9.90 -13.87
N SER A 128 18.74 -9.90 -12.62
CA SER A 128 18.43 -10.90 -11.58
C SER A 128 17.24 -10.48 -10.72
N THR A 129 16.09 -10.27 -11.35
CA THR A 129 14.88 -9.88 -10.61
C THR A 129 14.27 -11.07 -9.88
N LYS A 130 13.73 -10.79 -8.69
CA LYS A 130 13.01 -11.78 -7.87
C LYS A 130 11.56 -11.95 -8.35
N THR A 131 11.34 -12.00 -9.67
CA THR A 131 10.01 -12.17 -10.27
C THR A 131 9.42 -13.55 -9.91
N PHE A 132 8.13 -13.70 -10.14
CA PHE A 132 7.33 -14.89 -9.85
C PHE A 132 6.49 -15.27 -11.07
N PRO A 133 6.33 -16.56 -11.39
CA PRO A 133 5.58 -16.98 -12.56
C PRO A 133 4.09 -16.81 -12.35
N SER A 134 3.44 -16.07 -13.24
CA SER A 134 1.99 -16.11 -13.39
C SER A 134 1.59 -17.43 -14.04
N LEU A 135 0.69 -18.15 -13.40
CA LEU A 135 0.22 -19.45 -13.82
C LEU A 135 -1.10 -19.24 -14.55
N TYR A 136 -1.11 -19.36 -15.88
CA TYR A 136 -2.37 -19.34 -16.62
C TYR A 136 -3.27 -20.50 -16.18
N GLY A 137 -4.54 -20.17 -15.93
CA GLY A 137 -5.57 -21.15 -15.59
C GLY A 137 -5.65 -22.22 -16.68
N SER A 138 -5.96 -23.46 -16.27
CA SER A 138 -6.02 -24.69 -17.07
C SER A 138 -4.69 -25.24 -17.58
N GLN A 139 -3.73 -24.39 -17.93
CA GLN A 139 -2.45 -24.79 -18.54
C GLN A 139 -1.30 -24.94 -17.53
N CYS A 140 -1.28 -24.10 -16.50
CA CYS A 140 -0.20 -24.08 -15.50
C CYS A 140 -0.71 -24.22 -14.07
N ALA A 141 -1.98 -23.86 -13.83
CA ALA A 141 -2.67 -24.12 -12.57
C ALA A 141 -4.13 -24.53 -12.83
N LYS A 142 -4.60 -25.52 -12.09
CA LYS A 142 -6.02 -25.89 -11.99
C LYS A 142 -6.41 -25.81 -10.52
N ILE A 143 -7.34 -24.91 -10.20
CA ILE A 143 -7.79 -24.67 -8.82
C ILE A 143 -9.24 -25.15 -8.75
N ASN A 144 -9.58 -25.90 -7.71
CA ASN A 144 -10.97 -26.30 -7.49
C ASN A 144 -11.86 -25.11 -7.13
N ALA A 145 -13.18 -25.27 -7.24
CA ALA A 145 -14.17 -24.23 -6.96
C ALA A 145 -13.97 -23.60 -5.56
N ASP A 146 -13.74 -24.45 -4.55
CA ASP A 146 -13.66 -24.03 -3.13
C ASP A 146 -12.30 -23.46 -2.71
N ALA A 147 -11.33 -23.38 -3.62
CA ALA A 147 -9.98 -22.92 -3.31
C ALA A 147 -9.23 -23.74 -2.24
N THR A 148 -9.60 -25.00 -2.04
CA THR A 148 -8.96 -25.89 -1.04
C THR A 148 -7.80 -26.69 -1.62
N HIS A 149 -7.77 -26.88 -2.95
CA HIS A 149 -6.72 -27.64 -3.64
C HIS A 149 -6.37 -27.02 -4.99
N ALA A 150 -5.09 -27.11 -5.35
CA ALA A 150 -4.62 -26.75 -6.69
C ALA A 150 -3.69 -27.83 -7.25
N PHE A 151 -3.86 -28.12 -8.54
CA PHE A 151 -2.84 -28.79 -9.33
C PHE A 151 -1.99 -27.73 -10.01
N ILE A 152 -0.68 -27.79 -9.81
CA ILE A 152 0.28 -26.84 -10.39
C ILE A 152 1.27 -27.62 -11.24
N LYS A 153 1.52 -27.12 -12.45
CA LYS A 153 2.55 -27.68 -13.32
C LYS A 153 3.92 -27.22 -12.82
N VAL A 154 4.72 -28.16 -12.36
CA VAL A 154 6.01 -27.93 -11.71
C VAL A 154 7.13 -28.72 -12.37
N ARG A 155 8.34 -28.25 -12.15
CA ARG A 155 9.58 -28.79 -12.70
C ARG A 155 10.20 -29.80 -11.74
N TRP A 156 10.19 -31.08 -12.08
CA TRP A 156 10.73 -32.17 -11.28
C TRP A 156 11.58 -33.11 -12.15
N GLN A 157 12.73 -33.58 -11.65
CA GLN A 157 13.60 -34.58 -12.32
C GLN A 157 13.69 -34.45 -13.85
N ASN A 158 14.23 -33.35 -14.34
CA ASN A 158 14.32 -33.02 -15.76
C ASN A 158 13.00 -32.94 -16.62
N ASP A 159 11.81 -33.15 -16.05
CA ASP A 159 10.52 -32.99 -16.71
C ASP A 159 9.54 -31.98 -16.04
N TRP A 160 8.38 -31.75 -16.67
CA TRP A 160 7.27 -30.92 -16.21
C TRP A 160 6.03 -31.75 -15.90
N ILE A 161 5.73 -31.91 -14.62
CA ILE A 161 4.63 -32.74 -14.13
C ILE A 161 3.58 -31.91 -13.39
N TRP A 162 2.38 -32.46 -13.23
CA TRP A 162 1.35 -31.89 -12.37
C TRP A 162 1.50 -32.43 -10.95
N MET A 163 1.63 -31.54 -9.98
CA MET A 163 1.57 -31.91 -8.56
C MET A 163 0.34 -31.28 -7.90
N ARG A 164 -0.30 -32.03 -7.00
CA ARG A 164 -1.42 -31.56 -6.17
C ARG A 164 -0.88 -30.88 -4.91
N PHE A 165 -1.47 -29.74 -4.57
CA PHE A 165 -1.18 -28.99 -3.35
C PHE A 165 -2.49 -28.66 -2.62
N GLY A 166 -2.50 -28.86 -1.30
CA GLY A 166 -3.55 -28.30 -0.45
C GLY A 166 -3.36 -26.79 -0.31
N LEU A 167 -4.45 -26.06 -0.20
CA LEU A 167 -4.48 -24.61 -0.07
C LEU A 167 -5.06 -24.23 1.30
N LYS A 168 -4.33 -23.39 2.04
CA LYS A 168 -4.78 -22.87 3.34
C LYS A 168 -4.84 -21.34 3.31
N GLY A 169 -6.02 -20.79 3.59
CA GLY A 169 -6.21 -19.34 3.69
C GLY A 169 -7.68 -18.95 3.60
N THR A 170 -7.93 -17.64 3.56
CA THR A 170 -9.27 -17.09 3.38
C THR A 170 -9.36 -16.42 2.01
N CYS A 171 -10.39 -16.77 1.25
CA CYS A 171 -10.70 -16.10 -0.01
C CYS A 171 -11.67 -14.94 0.26
N ARG A 172 -11.17 -13.70 0.28
CA ARG A 172 -11.95 -12.49 0.57
C ARG A 172 -12.50 -11.85 -0.69
N PHE A 173 -11.86 -12.07 -1.82
CA PHE A 173 -12.16 -11.41 -3.09
C PHE A 173 -12.63 -12.39 -4.16
N ARG A 174 -12.37 -13.69 -3.97
CA ARG A 174 -12.84 -14.74 -4.87
C ARG A 174 -14.36 -14.67 -5.08
N GLY A 175 -14.79 -14.67 -6.34
CA GLY A 175 -16.20 -14.60 -6.74
C GLY A 175 -16.79 -13.19 -6.83
N LYS A 176 -16.04 -12.13 -6.49
CA LYS A 176 -16.50 -10.74 -6.62
C LYS A 176 -16.45 -10.21 -8.06
N GLY A 177 -15.76 -10.89 -8.98
CA GLY A 177 -15.67 -10.46 -10.36
C GLY A 177 -14.85 -11.39 -11.24
N LYS A 178 -14.05 -10.81 -12.13
CA LYS A 178 -13.26 -11.56 -13.11
C LYS A 178 -11.94 -12.03 -12.51
N ALA A 179 -11.81 -13.33 -12.30
CA ALA A 179 -10.55 -13.96 -11.91
C ALA A 179 -9.44 -13.66 -12.91
N LYS A 180 -8.24 -13.39 -12.38
CA LYS A 180 -7.00 -13.19 -13.14
C LYS A 180 -6.05 -14.37 -12.88
N SER A 181 -5.03 -14.50 -13.72
CA SER A 181 -4.07 -15.62 -13.64
C SER A 181 -3.41 -15.67 -12.26
N PRO A 182 -3.47 -16.84 -11.57
CA PRO A 182 -2.77 -17.05 -10.30
C PRO A 182 -1.28 -16.73 -10.38
N LEU A 183 -0.65 -16.42 -9.24
CA LEU A 183 0.79 -16.15 -9.14
C LEU A 183 1.42 -17.08 -8.10
N LEU A 184 2.43 -17.86 -8.49
CA LEU A 184 3.18 -18.69 -7.55
C LEU A 184 4.23 -17.84 -6.83
N THR A 185 4.04 -17.58 -5.55
CA THR A 185 4.91 -16.72 -4.75
C THR A 185 5.55 -17.48 -3.58
N THR A 186 6.59 -16.88 -3.00
CA THR A 186 7.17 -17.38 -1.74
C THR A 186 7.75 -16.23 -0.92
N ASN A 187 7.62 -16.33 0.40
CA ASN A 187 8.27 -15.45 1.37
C ASN A 187 9.60 -16.02 1.92
N GLY A 188 10.09 -17.13 1.34
CA GLY A 188 11.28 -17.86 1.76
C GLY A 188 11.05 -18.88 2.88
N ARG A 189 9.90 -18.84 3.56
CA ARG A 189 9.49 -19.82 4.57
C ARG A 189 8.41 -20.76 4.05
N GLN A 190 7.48 -20.22 3.27
CA GLN A 190 6.32 -20.91 2.76
C GLN A 190 6.10 -20.54 1.30
N TRP A 191 5.53 -21.48 0.56
CA TRP A 191 5.02 -21.27 -0.78
C TRP A 191 3.58 -20.81 -0.73
N GLN A 192 3.21 -19.93 -1.64
CA GLN A 192 1.92 -19.27 -1.67
C GLN A 192 1.40 -19.19 -3.10
N LEU A 193 0.09 -19.20 -3.24
CA LEU A 193 -0.62 -18.98 -4.49
C LEU A 193 -1.46 -17.71 -4.33
N SER A 194 -1.09 -16.67 -5.07
CA SER A 194 -1.86 -15.43 -5.17
C SER A 194 -2.99 -15.63 -6.16
N LEU A 195 -4.23 -15.36 -5.76
CA LEU A 195 -5.43 -15.42 -6.60
C LEU A 195 -5.98 -13.99 -6.82
N PRO A 196 -5.52 -13.29 -7.87
CA PRO A 196 -6.01 -11.95 -8.19
C PRO A 196 -7.41 -11.98 -8.80
N GLU A 197 -8.26 -11.06 -8.37
CA GLU A 197 -9.62 -10.85 -8.84
C GLU A 197 -9.81 -9.38 -9.23
N GLN A 198 -10.40 -9.13 -10.40
CA GLN A 198 -10.78 -7.80 -10.86
C GLN A 198 -12.28 -7.61 -10.72
N PHE A 199 -12.70 -6.61 -9.95
CA PHE A 199 -14.12 -6.32 -9.73
C PHE A 199 -14.38 -4.82 -9.65
N GLU A 200 -15.64 -4.44 -9.82
CA GLU A 200 -16.10 -3.08 -9.54
C GLU A 200 -16.51 -3.00 -8.07
N PRO A 201 -15.90 -2.10 -7.27
CA PRO A 201 -16.31 -1.93 -5.88
C PRO A 201 -17.73 -1.33 -5.79
N PRO A 202 -18.44 -1.52 -4.67
CA PRO A 202 -19.73 -0.87 -4.43
C PRO A 202 -19.63 0.64 -4.67
N LYS A 203 -20.64 1.21 -5.35
CA LYS A 203 -20.69 2.65 -5.60
C LYS A 203 -20.98 3.37 -4.29
N PRO A 204 -20.29 4.48 -3.98
CA PRO A 204 -20.61 5.25 -2.79
C PRO A 204 -22.00 5.87 -2.86
N VAL A 205 -22.62 6.03 -1.69
CA VAL A 205 -23.92 6.70 -1.54
C VAL A 205 -23.86 8.12 -2.12
N LYS A 206 -24.85 8.45 -2.95
CA LYS A 206 -25.00 9.79 -3.56
C LYS A 206 -25.45 10.81 -2.50
N GLY A 207 -25.08 12.08 -2.67
CA GLY A 207 -25.48 13.16 -1.76
C GLY A 207 -24.51 13.35 -0.57
N ALA A 208 -24.87 14.22 0.38
CA ALA A 208 -24.09 14.42 1.60
C ALA A 208 -24.21 13.19 2.53
N PRO A 209 -23.13 12.72 3.17
CA PRO A 209 -23.19 11.59 4.08
C PRO A 209 -23.90 11.98 5.37
N ASP A 210 -24.85 11.17 5.82
CA ASP A 210 -25.50 11.38 7.12
C ASP A 210 -24.53 11.19 8.26
N ARG A 211 -23.66 10.18 8.17
CA ARG A 211 -22.64 9.84 9.17
C ARG A 211 -21.25 9.78 8.56
N VAL A 212 -20.32 10.44 9.23
CA VAL A 212 -18.89 10.46 8.86
C VAL A 212 -18.08 9.89 10.02
N LEU A 213 -17.22 8.91 9.72
CA LEU A 213 -16.17 8.48 10.64
C LEU A 213 -14.93 9.36 10.44
N ALA A 214 -14.64 10.21 11.42
CA ALA A 214 -13.45 11.04 11.43
C ALA A 214 -12.28 10.30 12.09
N VAL A 215 -11.06 10.52 11.58
CA VAL A 215 -9.83 9.94 12.10
C VAL A 215 -8.76 11.02 12.26
N ASP A 216 -8.37 11.28 13.50
CA ASP A 216 -7.17 12.01 13.87
C ASP A 216 -5.99 11.03 13.98
N VAL A 217 -4.93 11.26 13.21
CA VAL A 217 -3.78 10.34 13.17
C VAL A 217 -2.72 10.88 14.10
N GLY A 218 -2.30 10.09 15.09
CA GLY A 218 -1.38 10.55 16.12
C GLY A 218 -0.07 9.76 16.17
N ILE A 219 0.85 10.23 17.01
CA ILE A 219 2.15 9.59 17.26
C ILE A 219 2.13 8.70 18.51
N ASN A 220 1.35 9.10 19.52
CA ASN A 220 1.14 8.33 20.76
C ASN A 220 0.04 7.29 20.53
N THR A 221 -1.16 7.79 20.26
CA THR A 221 -2.32 7.05 19.76
C THR A 221 -2.22 7.02 18.24
N ALA A 222 -2.33 5.84 17.63
CA ALA A 222 -2.15 5.71 16.20
C ALA A 222 -3.30 6.36 15.41
N ALA A 223 -4.52 6.16 15.91
CA ALA A 223 -5.73 6.75 15.38
C ALA A 223 -6.73 7.02 16.51
N THR A 224 -7.20 8.25 16.61
CA THR A 224 -8.37 8.62 17.41
C THR A 224 -9.53 8.82 16.46
N TRP A 225 -10.66 8.16 16.71
CA TRP A 225 -11.79 8.17 15.79
C TRP A 225 -13.09 8.57 16.46
N ALA A 226 -14.00 9.14 15.67
CA ALA A 226 -15.34 9.52 16.09
C ALA A 226 -16.33 9.40 14.94
N VAL A 227 -17.53 8.89 15.20
CA VAL A 227 -18.65 8.88 14.27
C VAL A 227 -19.55 10.06 14.59
N VAL A 228 -19.73 10.95 13.62
CA VAL A 228 -20.49 12.19 13.80
C VAL A 228 -21.51 12.31 12.67
N ASP A 229 -22.74 12.69 13.02
CA ASP A 229 -23.79 12.95 12.03
C ASP A 229 -23.82 14.41 11.53
N THR A 230 -24.72 14.71 10.60
CA THR A 230 -24.89 16.04 10.00
C THR A 230 -25.30 17.13 11.00
N GLN A 231 -25.91 16.74 12.13
CA GLN A 231 -26.32 17.61 13.23
C GLN A 231 -25.21 17.80 14.27
N GLY A 232 -24.08 17.10 14.15
CA GLY A 232 -22.98 17.17 15.10
C GLY A 232 -23.12 16.25 16.31
N THR A 233 -24.07 15.31 16.29
CA THR A 233 -24.21 14.28 17.33
C THR A 233 -23.09 13.25 17.17
N VAL A 234 -22.42 12.92 18.27
CA VAL A 234 -21.36 11.92 18.29
C VAL A 234 -21.96 10.57 18.70
N HIS A 235 -22.01 9.62 17.76
CA HIS A 235 -22.62 8.30 17.95
C HIS A 235 -21.66 7.31 18.61
N ALA A 236 -20.37 7.39 18.27
CA ALA A 236 -19.33 6.53 18.79
C ALA A 236 -17.98 7.22 18.70
N ARG A 237 -17.04 6.82 19.56
CA ARG A 237 -15.67 7.34 19.58
C ARG A 237 -14.72 6.34 20.20
N GLY A 238 -13.45 6.43 19.84
CA GLY A 238 -12.44 5.57 20.45
C GLY A 238 -11.01 5.90 20.06
N PHE A 239 -10.11 5.10 20.61
CA PHE A 239 -8.67 5.22 20.40
C PHE A 239 -8.12 3.88 19.92
N ILE A 240 -7.21 3.91 18.96
CA ILE A 240 -6.49 2.74 18.49
C ILE A 240 -4.99 3.02 18.66
N SER A 241 -4.35 2.19 19.47
CA SER A 241 -2.91 2.26 19.71
C SER A 241 -2.15 1.29 18.80
N ARG A 242 -0.83 1.50 18.67
CA ARG A 242 0.05 0.52 18.02
C ARG A 242 0.46 -0.56 19.02
N THR A 243 0.41 -1.81 18.59
CA THR A 243 0.82 -2.97 19.39
C THR A 243 2.27 -3.37 19.14
N ASP A 244 2.93 -2.77 18.15
CA ASP A 244 4.30 -3.11 17.74
C ASP A 244 5.40 -2.21 18.33
N LYS A 245 5.07 -1.32 19.28
CA LYS A 245 5.99 -0.33 19.87
C LYS A 245 7.24 -0.96 20.49
N ASP A 246 7.11 -2.07 21.22
CA ASP A 246 8.26 -2.72 21.87
C ASP A 246 9.18 -3.41 20.86
N ARG A 247 8.61 -3.95 19.78
CA ARG A 247 9.39 -4.53 18.68
C ARG A 247 10.14 -3.44 17.92
N GLU A 248 9.49 -2.31 17.66
CA GLU A 248 10.12 -1.11 17.09
C GLU A 248 11.28 -0.63 17.97
N TYR A 249 11.06 -0.54 19.29
CA TYR A 249 12.07 -0.12 20.26
C TYR A 249 13.28 -1.05 20.28
N ARG A 250 13.08 -2.38 20.33
CA ARG A 250 14.16 -3.37 20.31
C ARG A 250 15.01 -3.30 19.04
N LEU A 251 14.37 -3.17 17.87
CA LEU A 251 15.08 -3.01 16.60
C LEU A 251 15.89 -1.71 16.57
N MET A 252 15.32 -0.61 17.10
CA MET A 252 16.04 0.66 17.23
C MET A 252 17.24 0.57 18.18
N ALA A 253 17.07 -0.07 19.33
CA ALA A 253 18.15 -0.27 20.30
C ALA A 253 19.30 -1.03 19.65
N ARG A 254 19.00 -2.11 18.92
CA ARG A 254 20.00 -2.87 18.16
C ARG A 254 20.75 -1.99 17.14
N ILE A 255 20.02 -1.26 16.29
CA ILE A 255 20.64 -0.37 15.29
C ILE A 255 21.55 0.66 15.97
N ARG A 256 21.12 1.26 17.09
CA ARG A 256 21.91 2.24 17.83
C ARG A 256 23.16 1.63 18.45
N GLN A 257 23.05 0.44 19.06
CA GLN A 257 24.18 -0.27 19.64
C GLN A 257 25.21 -0.62 18.56
N THR A 258 24.77 -1.16 17.43
CA THR A 258 25.66 -1.46 16.29
C THR A 258 26.30 -0.17 15.75
N ALA A 259 25.54 0.93 15.65
CA ALA A 259 26.08 2.20 15.19
C ALA A 259 27.15 2.73 16.14
N LYS A 260 26.91 2.71 17.46
CA LYS A 260 27.88 3.15 18.48
C LYS A 260 29.18 2.36 18.41
N LYS A 261 29.10 1.02 18.23
CA LYS A 261 30.27 0.16 18.06
C LYS A 261 31.05 0.52 16.80
N HIS A 262 30.35 0.73 15.69
CA HIS A 262 30.97 1.04 14.40
C HIS A 262 31.64 2.42 14.38
N THR A 263 31.04 3.42 15.02
CA THR A 263 31.57 4.80 15.01
C THR A 263 32.60 5.07 16.11
N ARG A 264 32.96 4.07 16.94
CA ARG A 264 33.84 4.25 18.11
C ARG A 264 35.20 4.84 17.76
N HIS A 265 35.74 4.51 16.58
CA HIS A 265 37.05 4.97 16.10
C HIS A 265 36.93 6.03 14.98
N GLY A 266 35.86 6.84 15.00
CA GLY A 266 35.64 7.89 13.99
C GLY A 266 35.15 7.38 12.63
N SER A 267 34.97 6.06 12.46
CA SER A 267 34.55 5.46 11.20
C SER A 267 33.14 5.91 10.78
N ARG A 268 32.99 6.32 9.52
CA ARG A 268 31.68 6.66 8.94
C ARG A 268 30.83 5.39 8.77
N LEU A 269 29.51 5.54 8.92
CA LEU A 269 28.59 4.42 8.69
C LEU A 269 28.55 4.06 7.19
N PRO A 270 28.69 2.77 6.83
CA PRO A 270 28.69 2.35 5.44
C PRO A 270 27.30 2.54 4.79
N PRO A 271 27.23 2.71 3.47
CA PRO A 271 25.96 2.69 2.73
C PRO A 271 25.18 1.41 3.02
N GLY A 272 23.89 1.53 3.36
CA GLY A 272 23.06 0.36 3.68
C GLY A 272 23.33 -0.25 5.07
N PHE A 273 23.99 0.48 5.97
CA PHE A 273 24.14 0.10 7.37
C PHE A 273 22.81 -0.37 7.98
N CYS A 274 22.83 -1.53 8.64
CA CYS A 274 21.65 -2.18 9.24
C CYS A 274 20.41 -2.27 8.31
N ARG A 275 20.58 -2.35 6.98
CA ARG A 275 19.47 -2.35 6.01
C ARG A 275 18.38 -3.36 6.33
N ARG A 276 18.73 -4.55 6.83
CA ARG A 276 17.77 -5.60 7.21
C ARG A 276 16.86 -5.15 8.36
N ASP A 277 17.39 -4.50 9.39
CA ASP A 277 16.59 -4.02 10.52
C ASP A 277 15.75 -2.80 10.12
N HIS A 278 16.28 -1.90 9.28
CA HIS A 278 15.50 -0.82 8.66
C HIS A 278 14.33 -1.33 7.81
N GLN A 279 14.53 -2.40 7.05
CA GLN A 279 13.46 -3.08 6.31
C GLN A 279 12.41 -3.66 7.26
N ARG A 280 12.83 -4.36 8.33
CA ARG A 280 11.91 -4.91 9.34
C ARG A 280 11.04 -3.83 9.97
N LEU A 281 11.61 -2.67 10.31
CA LEU A 281 10.85 -1.54 10.86
C LEU A 281 9.80 -1.01 9.88
N SER A 282 10.17 -0.92 8.60
CA SER A 282 9.25 -0.48 7.54
C SER A 282 8.10 -1.48 7.39
N HIS A 283 8.38 -2.78 7.41
CA HIS A 283 7.37 -3.84 7.35
C HIS A 283 6.46 -3.86 8.59
N LEU A 284 7.00 -3.60 9.78
CA LEU A 284 6.20 -3.47 11.01
C LEU A 284 5.20 -2.32 10.90
N ALA A 285 5.66 -1.15 10.48
CA ALA A 285 4.81 0.02 10.29
C ALA A 285 3.71 -0.23 9.23
N ASP A 286 4.05 -0.84 8.09
CA ASP A 286 3.07 -1.17 7.04
C ASP A 286 2.04 -2.20 7.53
N ASN A 287 2.48 -3.24 8.24
CA ASN A 287 1.57 -4.22 8.84
C ASN A 287 0.61 -3.57 9.84
N GLN A 288 1.12 -2.69 10.72
CA GLN A 288 0.28 -1.95 11.67
C GLN A 288 -0.70 -1.01 10.95
N ALA A 289 -0.28 -0.37 9.86
CA ALA A 289 -1.16 0.42 9.00
C ALA A 289 -2.29 -0.43 8.42
N HIS A 290 -1.99 -1.63 7.93
CA HIS A 290 -2.98 -2.57 7.43
C HIS A 290 -3.96 -3.03 8.52
N GLN A 291 -3.51 -3.31 9.74
CA GLN A 291 -4.41 -3.74 10.82
C GLN A 291 -5.35 -2.60 11.24
N ILE A 292 -4.81 -1.42 11.51
CA ILE A 292 -5.58 -0.27 12.01
C ILE A 292 -6.56 0.23 10.94
N SER A 293 -6.12 0.37 9.68
CA SER A 293 -7.03 0.80 8.60
C SER A 293 -8.16 -0.21 8.35
N ARG A 294 -7.94 -1.51 8.59
CA ARG A 294 -9.03 -2.49 8.50
C ARG A 294 -10.03 -2.29 9.65
N GLN A 295 -9.54 -2.13 10.87
CA GLN A 295 -10.38 -1.87 12.04
C GLN A 295 -11.22 -0.59 11.86
N LEU A 296 -10.62 0.50 11.39
CA LEU A 296 -11.32 1.76 11.13
C LEU A 296 -12.40 1.65 10.04
N VAL A 297 -12.11 0.94 8.95
CA VAL A 297 -13.10 0.73 7.88
C VAL A 297 -14.24 -0.17 8.36
N ASN A 298 -13.95 -1.22 9.12
CA ASN A 298 -14.99 -2.05 9.73
C ASN A 298 -15.87 -1.23 10.67
N LEU A 299 -15.29 -0.44 11.57
CA LEU A 299 -16.04 0.48 12.45
C LEU A 299 -16.93 1.44 11.66
N ALA A 300 -16.45 1.97 10.54
CA ALA A 300 -17.25 2.85 9.69
C ALA A 300 -18.46 2.10 9.10
N VAL A 301 -18.27 0.85 8.67
CA VAL A 301 -19.37 0.00 8.17
C VAL A 301 -20.35 -0.36 9.28
N ASP A 302 -19.84 -0.78 10.45
CA ASP A 302 -20.65 -1.20 11.62
C ASP A 302 -21.52 -0.05 12.15
N HIS A 303 -21.04 1.19 12.09
CA HIS A 303 -21.80 2.38 12.48
C HIS A 303 -22.61 3.02 11.33
N HIS A 304 -22.71 2.35 10.19
CA HIS A 304 -23.44 2.81 9.00
C HIS A 304 -22.98 4.19 8.49
N CYS A 305 -21.67 4.45 8.54
CA CYS A 305 -21.11 5.65 7.94
C CYS A 305 -21.11 5.55 6.41
N GLN A 306 -21.29 6.67 5.71
CA GLN A 306 -21.18 6.74 4.25
C GLN A 306 -19.83 7.31 3.80
N ALA A 307 -19.05 7.87 4.73
CA ALA A 307 -17.75 8.43 4.45
C ALA A 307 -16.78 8.41 5.64
N ILE A 308 -15.49 8.52 5.32
CA ILE A 308 -14.39 8.68 6.26
C ILE A 308 -13.71 10.03 6.01
N ALA A 309 -13.48 10.80 7.07
CA ALA A 309 -12.71 12.05 7.03
C ALA A 309 -11.39 11.86 7.76
N VAL A 310 -10.28 12.20 7.12
CA VAL A 310 -8.94 12.15 7.70
C VAL A 310 -8.27 13.51 7.55
N GLU A 311 -7.30 13.83 8.40
CA GLU A 311 -6.50 15.04 8.19
C GLU A 311 -5.50 14.91 7.03
N ASN A 312 -5.34 16.00 6.28
CA ASN A 312 -4.33 16.14 5.24
C ASN A 312 -3.02 16.61 5.83
N LEU A 313 -2.15 15.65 6.16
CA LEU A 313 -0.79 15.89 6.64
C LEU A 313 0.25 15.97 5.51
N LYS A 314 -0.17 16.08 4.25
CA LYS A 314 0.76 16.26 3.13
C LYS A 314 1.52 17.57 3.31
N GLY A 315 2.85 17.52 3.23
CA GLY A 315 3.71 18.69 3.43
C GLY A 315 3.94 19.07 4.89
N TRP A 316 3.19 18.51 5.85
CA TRP A 316 3.47 18.75 7.27
C TRP A 316 4.84 18.20 7.67
N ARG A 317 5.62 19.03 8.36
CA ARG A 317 6.93 18.66 8.90
C ARG A 317 6.97 18.99 10.39
N PRO A 318 7.37 18.03 11.25
CA PRO A 318 7.46 18.26 12.67
C PRO A 318 8.58 19.25 12.98
N LYS A 319 8.21 20.37 13.61
CA LYS A 319 9.14 21.37 14.15
C LYS A 319 9.65 21.00 15.54
N ALA A 320 8.95 20.12 16.25
CA ALA A 320 9.28 19.72 17.62
C ALA A 320 10.39 18.65 17.67
N GLY A 321 11.13 18.63 18.78
CA GLY A 321 12.22 17.70 19.06
C GLY A 321 13.58 18.18 18.52
N GLN A 322 14.53 18.41 19.42
CA GLN A 322 15.91 18.73 19.08
C GLN A 322 16.61 17.56 18.38
N LYS A 323 17.76 17.83 17.74
CA LYS A 323 18.61 16.82 17.11
C LYS A 323 18.94 15.72 18.13
N ARG A 324 18.86 14.46 17.69
CA ARG A 324 19.11 13.24 18.52
C ARG A 324 18.11 12.98 19.66
N THR A 325 16.98 13.67 19.73
CA THR A 325 15.95 13.36 20.75
C THR A 325 15.09 12.14 20.41
N PRO A 326 14.54 11.43 21.41
CA PRO A 326 13.56 10.36 21.20
C PRO A 326 12.35 10.83 20.40
N MET A 327 11.86 12.05 20.67
CA MET A 327 10.73 12.64 19.95
C MET A 327 11.01 12.80 18.46
N LYS A 328 12.19 13.33 18.09
CA LYS A 328 12.59 13.45 16.68
C LYS A 328 12.63 12.09 15.99
N ALA A 329 13.14 11.08 16.68
CA ALA A 329 13.18 9.72 16.16
C ALA A 329 11.76 9.14 15.93
N ARG A 330 10.81 9.42 16.84
CA ARG A 330 9.40 9.03 16.67
C ARG A 330 8.74 9.70 15.49
N PHE A 331 8.98 11.00 15.29
CA PHE A 331 8.48 11.75 14.12
C PHE A 331 8.94 11.15 12.79
N HIS A 332 10.21 10.74 12.68
CA HIS A 332 10.73 10.11 11.45
C HIS A 332 10.09 8.74 11.14
N ARG A 333 9.61 8.04 12.16
CA ARG A 333 8.98 6.71 12.02
C ARG A 333 7.46 6.77 12.01
N TRP A 334 6.89 7.97 12.14
CA TRP A 334 5.45 8.15 12.18
C TRP A 334 4.83 7.80 10.83
N PHE A 335 4.00 6.75 10.83
CA PHE A 335 3.50 6.09 9.64
C PHE A 335 2.17 6.66 9.11
N HIS A 336 1.82 7.91 9.48
CA HIS A 336 0.51 8.51 9.14
C HIS A 336 0.14 8.42 7.66
N ARG A 337 1.09 8.67 6.75
CA ARG A 337 0.82 8.60 5.31
C ARG A 337 0.48 7.19 4.86
N GLN A 338 1.15 6.20 5.42
CA GLN A 338 0.85 4.79 5.14
C GLN A 338 -0.54 4.46 5.66
N LEU A 339 -0.88 4.87 6.90
CA LEU A 339 -2.20 4.65 7.46
C LEU A 339 -3.31 5.27 6.61
N VAL A 340 -3.21 6.56 6.28
CA VAL A 340 -4.19 7.27 5.43
C VAL A 340 -4.33 6.61 4.06
N ALA A 341 -3.22 6.22 3.43
CA ALA A 341 -3.26 5.51 2.15
C ALA A 341 -3.97 4.14 2.25
N ARG A 342 -3.73 3.38 3.33
CA ARG A 342 -4.42 2.10 3.56
C ARG A 342 -5.90 2.28 3.89
N ILE A 343 -6.28 3.34 4.61
CA ILE A 343 -7.68 3.70 4.87
C ILE A 343 -8.38 3.98 3.52
N GLY A 344 -7.83 4.88 2.69
CA GLY A 344 -8.42 5.20 1.39
C GLY A 344 -8.56 3.99 0.48
N SER A 345 -7.51 3.14 0.40
CA SER A 345 -7.54 1.91 -0.41
C SER A 345 -8.66 0.95 -0.01
N LYS A 346 -8.94 0.82 1.30
CA LYS A 346 -9.98 -0.08 1.82
C LYS A 346 -11.36 0.54 1.84
N ALA A 347 -11.47 1.84 2.05
CA ALA A 347 -12.72 2.58 1.94
C ALA A 347 -13.33 2.37 0.54
N VAL A 348 -12.50 2.45 -0.50
CA VAL A 348 -12.94 2.16 -1.88
C VAL A 348 -13.49 0.75 -2.02
N GLU A 349 -12.90 -0.26 -1.38
CA GLU A 349 -13.33 -1.67 -1.49
C GLU A 349 -14.75 -1.91 -0.94
N VAL A 350 -15.21 -1.07 -0.01
CA VAL A 350 -16.53 -1.17 0.64
C VAL A 350 -17.49 -0.06 0.22
N GLY A 351 -17.13 0.78 -0.76
CA GLY A 351 -17.97 1.87 -1.23
C GLY A 351 -18.04 3.10 -0.31
N LEU A 352 -17.09 3.26 0.62
CA LEU A 352 -16.99 4.46 1.45
C LEU A 352 -16.25 5.58 0.70
N ARG A 353 -16.76 6.82 0.80
CA ARG A 353 -15.99 8.00 0.36
C ARG A 353 -14.91 8.31 1.38
N CYS A 354 -13.74 8.75 0.93
CA CYS A 354 -12.66 9.18 1.81
C CYS A 354 -12.23 10.58 1.43
N VAL A 355 -12.19 11.50 2.40
CA VAL A 355 -11.77 12.89 2.20
C VAL A 355 -10.63 13.25 3.14
N ALA A 356 -9.63 13.94 2.61
CA ALA A 356 -8.55 14.51 3.41
C ALA A 356 -8.83 16.00 3.67
N VAL A 357 -9.16 16.35 4.90
CA VAL A 357 -9.50 17.72 5.31
C VAL A 357 -8.26 18.50 5.74
N TYR A 358 -8.31 19.83 5.67
CA TYR A 358 -7.19 20.66 6.11
C TYR A 358 -6.86 20.42 7.59
N ALA A 359 -5.60 20.13 7.92
CA ALA A 359 -5.19 19.74 9.27
C ALA A 359 -4.99 20.94 10.23
N ARG A 360 -4.66 22.13 9.72
CA ARG A 360 -4.30 23.26 10.60
C ARG A 360 -5.51 23.69 11.43
N GLY A 361 -5.29 23.77 12.74
CA GLY A 361 -6.27 24.29 13.69
C GLY A 361 -7.33 23.30 14.16
N THR A 362 -7.37 22.07 13.65
CA THR A 362 -8.32 21.02 14.13
C THR A 362 -8.10 20.72 15.61
N SER A 363 -6.84 20.70 16.05
CA SER A 363 -6.45 20.40 17.44
C SER A 363 -6.22 21.64 18.31
N ARG A 364 -6.36 22.85 17.75
CA ARG A 364 -6.15 24.16 18.43
C ARG A 364 -7.44 24.80 18.91
N HIS A 365 -8.59 24.49 18.30
CA HIS A 365 -9.87 25.06 18.66
C HIS A 365 -10.74 24.03 19.37
N ALA A 366 -11.49 24.48 20.38
CA ALA A 366 -12.44 23.66 21.10
C ALA A 366 -13.59 23.27 20.17
N PHE A 367 -14.00 22.01 20.23
CA PHE A 367 -15.05 21.50 19.35
C PHE A 367 -16.40 22.19 19.59
N ASP A 368 -16.61 22.73 20.79
CA ASP A 368 -17.83 23.45 21.20
C ASP A 368 -17.87 24.90 20.71
N GLY A 369 -16.83 25.37 20.00
CA GLY A 369 -16.77 26.74 19.49
C GLY A 369 -16.30 27.78 20.52
N SER A 370 -15.95 27.39 21.74
CA SER A 370 -15.50 28.32 22.80
C SER A 370 -14.14 29.00 22.51
N GLY A 371 -13.48 28.67 21.41
CA GLY A 371 -12.25 29.32 20.94
C GLY A 371 -11.02 28.42 21.05
N GLN A 372 -9.85 29.02 21.28
CA GLN A 372 -8.59 28.27 21.33
C GLN A 372 -8.41 27.52 22.65
N VAL A 373 -7.99 26.27 22.59
CA VAL A 373 -7.73 25.42 23.76
C VAL A 373 -6.34 25.65 24.34
N LYS A 374 -6.21 25.54 25.67
CA LYS A 374 -4.92 25.51 26.37
C LYS A 374 -4.51 24.06 26.61
N ARG A 375 -3.35 23.65 26.08
CA ARG A 375 -2.80 22.30 26.32
C ARG A 375 -2.23 22.21 27.73
N ASP A 376 -2.50 21.10 28.40
CA ASP A 376 -1.87 20.80 29.67
C ASP A 376 -0.39 20.44 29.44
N LYS A 377 0.49 21.14 30.16
CA LYS A 377 1.95 20.97 30.04
C LYS A 377 2.41 19.62 30.60
N SER A 378 1.73 19.13 31.64
CA SER A 378 2.04 17.85 32.27
C SER A 378 1.49 16.68 31.47
N ASN A 379 0.29 16.84 30.90
CA ASN A 379 -0.37 15.82 30.10
C ASN A 379 -0.90 16.39 28.78
N TYR A 380 -0.06 16.36 27.74
CA TYR A 380 -0.39 16.93 26.42
C TYR A 380 -1.62 16.30 25.72
N SER A 381 -2.09 15.15 26.20
CA SER A 381 -3.35 14.53 25.73
C SER A 381 -4.58 15.30 26.20
N GLN A 382 -4.46 16.12 27.24
CA GLN A 382 -5.54 16.93 27.81
C GLN A 382 -5.42 18.39 27.36
N CYS A 383 -6.58 19.02 27.24
CA CYS A 383 -6.70 20.44 26.99
C CYS A 383 -7.86 21.03 27.78
N THR A 384 -7.76 22.32 28.08
CA THR A 384 -8.81 23.09 28.75
C THR A 384 -9.38 24.09 27.75
N PHE A 385 -10.69 24.12 27.65
CA PHE A 385 -11.44 25.05 26.82
C PHE A 385 -11.52 26.41 27.53
N ARG A 386 -11.92 27.47 26.82
CA ARG A 386 -12.09 28.79 27.46
C ARG A 386 -13.23 28.78 28.49
N SER A 387 -14.21 27.89 28.32
CA SER A 387 -15.29 27.63 29.28
C SER A 387 -14.82 26.90 30.56
N GLY A 388 -13.54 26.54 30.68
CA GLY A 388 -13.03 25.76 31.81
C GLY A 388 -13.16 24.24 31.65
N LYS A 389 -13.92 23.76 30.65
CA LYS A 389 -14.07 22.32 30.36
C LYS A 389 -12.72 21.66 30.04
N ARG A 390 -12.36 20.60 30.78
CA ARG A 390 -11.21 19.75 30.48
C ARG A 390 -11.60 18.62 29.54
N TYR A 391 -10.79 18.36 28.52
CA TYR A 391 -11.14 17.38 27.50
C TYR A 391 -9.91 16.76 26.81
N HIS A 392 -10.08 15.54 26.30
CA HIS A 392 -9.04 14.86 25.53
C HIS A 392 -8.87 15.53 24.16
N ALA A 393 -7.66 15.95 23.88
CA ALA A 393 -7.39 16.86 22.80
C ALA A 393 -7.33 16.19 21.41
N ASP A 394 -6.99 14.90 21.35
CA ASP A 394 -7.10 14.11 20.11
C ASP A 394 -8.58 13.82 19.77
N LEU A 395 -9.47 13.66 20.77
CA LEU A 395 -10.92 13.54 20.51
C LEU A 395 -11.49 14.86 20.02
N ASN A 396 -11.07 15.97 20.63
CA ASN A 396 -11.39 17.31 20.15
C ASN A 396 -10.97 17.50 18.68
N ALA A 397 -9.77 17.04 18.31
CA ALA A 397 -9.30 17.09 16.93
C ALA A 397 -10.17 16.21 15.99
N ALA A 398 -10.47 14.96 16.39
CA ALA A 398 -11.33 14.07 15.62
C ALA A 398 -12.72 14.67 15.35
N TYR A 399 -13.32 15.33 16.34
CA TYR A 399 -14.62 15.99 16.18
C TYR A 399 -14.58 17.14 15.18
N ASN A 400 -13.54 17.98 15.24
CA ASN A 400 -13.34 19.06 14.29
C ASN A 400 -13.02 18.55 12.88
N ILE A 401 -12.33 17.41 12.76
CA ILE A 401 -12.12 16.72 11.48
C ILE A 401 -13.46 16.25 10.90
N ALA A 402 -14.35 15.71 11.73
CA ALA A 402 -15.68 15.28 11.30
C ALA A 402 -16.50 16.44 10.74
N ALA A 403 -16.52 17.58 11.44
CA ALA A 403 -17.20 18.79 11.01
C ALA A 403 -16.69 19.28 9.66
N ARG A 404 -15.37 19.32 9.47
CA ARG A 404 -14.76 19.66 8.19
C ARG A 404 -15.11 18.64 7.10
N GLY A 405 -15.18 17.36 7.44
CA GLY A 405 -15.60 16.30 6.54
C GLY A 405 -17.00 16.56 6.00
N HIS A 406 -17.97 16.79 6.89
CA HIS A 406 -19.35 17.15 6.54
C HIS A 406 -19.43 18.38 5.64
N VAL A 407 -18.74 19.47 6.00
CA VAL A 407 -18.71 20.70 5.18
C VAL A 407 -18.16 20.45 3.77
N VAL A 408 -17.11 19.64 3.64
CA VAL A 408 -16.55 19.29 2.32
C VAL A 408 -17.54 18.46 1.50
N PHE A 409 -18.21 17.47 2.11
CA PHE A 409 -19.18 16.64 1.40
C PHE A 409 -20.47 17.38 1.01
N GLN A 410 -20.84 18.43 1.74
CA GLN A 410 -21.94 19.34 1.40
C GLN A 410 -21.57 20.38 0.32
N GLY A 411 -20.38 20.27 -0.31
CA GLY A 411 -19.95 21.18 -1.37
C GLY A 411 -19.45 22.55 -0.88
N GLY A 412 -19.04 22.66 0.40
CA GLY A 412 -18.54 23.91 0.97
C GLY A 412 -19.60 24.99 1.17
N GLN A 413 -20.89 24.68 0.98
CA GLN A 413 -21.98 25.65 1.05
C GLN A 413 -22.41 26.05 2.47
N ARG A 414 -21.88 25.43 3.53
CA ARG A 414 -22.08 25.93 4.89
C ARG A 414 -21.20 27.16 5.12
N LYS A 415 -21.80 28.35 5.02
CA LYS A 415 -21.22 29.61 5.52
C LYS A 415 -20.85 29.41 6.99
N PRO A 416 -19.58 29.59 7.40
CA PRO A 416 -19.21 29.52 8.81
C PRO A 416 -19.83 30.70 9.54
N THR A 417 -20.77 30.44 10.42
CA THR A 417 -21.36 31.46 11.27
C THR A 417 -20.52 31.64 12.53
N ALA A 418 -19.56 32.56 12.47
CA ALA A 418 -19.30 33.48 13.56
C ALA A 418 -19.05 34.86 12.93
N ARG A 419 -19.78 35.87 13.41
CA ARG A 419 -19.80 37.25 12.91
C ARG A 419 -18.40 37.79 12.60
N VAL A 420 -18.18 38.25 11.37
CA VAL A 420 -17.70 39.59 10.94
C VAL A 420 -17.77 39.59 9.41
N ARG A 421 -18.63 40.45 8.83
CA ARG A 421 -18.68 40.71 7.38
C ARG A 421 -17.37 41.40 6.98
N SER A 422 -16.63 40.86 6.02
CA SER A 422 -15.68 41.64 5.21
C SER A 422 -15.66 41.10 3.79
N GLN A 423 -15.78 42.02 2.82
CA GLN A 423 -15.72 41.77 1.39
C GLN A 423 -14.30 41.36 1.01
N MET A 424 -14.11 40.13 0.52
CA MET A 424 -13.08 39.73 -0.47
C MET A 424 -13.15 38.21 -0.73
N SER A 425 -13.08 37.81 -2.00
CA SER A 425 -13.16 36.43 -2.47
C SER A 425 -11.91 35.62 -2.13
N THR A 426 -11.97 34.82 -1.07
CA THR A 426 -11.03 33.70 -0.87
C THR A 426 -11.85 32.46 -0.48
N HIS A 427 -11.62 31.33 -1.17
CA HIS A 427 -12.31 30.03 -0.99
C HIS A 427 -12.03 29.35 0.39
N ILE A 428 -11.70 30.12 1.42
CA ILE A 428 -11.33 29.63 2.75
C ILE A 428 -12.32 30.20 3.77
N PRO A 429 -13.08 29.36 4.48
CA PRO A 429 -13.81 29.83 5.65
C PRO A 429 -12.81 30.37 6.69
N ARG A 430 -12.79 31.69 6.91
CA ARG A 430 -11.91 32.38 7.89
C ARG A 430 -12.24 32.01 9.34
N THR A 431 -13.45 31.54 9.60
CA THR A 431 -13.89 31.03 10.89
C THR A 431 -13.47 29.55 11.04
N PRO A 432 -12.88 29.14 12.18
CA PRO A 432 -12.51 27.74 12.38
C PRO A 432 -13.75 26.85 12.34
N VAL A 433 -13.83 25.95 11.36
CA VAL A 433 -14.86 24.89 11.33
C VAL A 433 -14.58 23.91 12.47
N THR A 434 -15.47 23.93 13.46
CA THR A 434 -15.50 23.07 14.65
C THR A 434 -16.78 22.23 14.67
N LEU A 435 -16.88 21.26 15.58
CA LEU A 435 -18.10 20.44 15.71
C LEU A 435 -19.36 21.28 15.89
N SER A 436 -19.29 22.36 16.67
CA SER A 436 -20.38 23.30 16.89
C SER A 436 -20.91 23.97 15.62
N THR A 437 -20.16 23.98 14.53
CA THR A 437 -20.64 24.48 13.22
C THR A 437 -21.73 23.60 12.62
N LEU A 438 -21.88 22.35 13.10
CA LEU A 438 -22.92 21.43 12.62
C LEU A 438 -24.23 21.53 13.40
N TRP A 439 -24.21 22.10 14.61
CA TRP A 439 -25.38 22.12 15.49
C TRP A 439 -26.53 22.93 14.87
N PRO A 440 -27.80 22.48 15.04
CA PRO A 440 -28.95 23.25 14.62
C PRO A 440 -28.93 24.61 15.30
N GLN A 441 -29.28 25.66 14.56
CA GLN A 441 -29.50 26.97 15.16
C GLN A 441 -30.83 26.91 15.90
N SER A 442 -30.84 27.27 17.19
CA SER A 442 -32.07 27.63 17.87
C SER A 442 -32.69 28.78 17.11
N ALA A 443 -33.92 28.60 16.62
CA ALA A 443 -34.70 29.62 15.93
C ALA A 443 -34.98 30.81 16.86
#